data_AF-A0A1G5VBR1-F1
#
_entry.id   AF-A0A1G5VBR1-F1
#
_cell.length_a   1.000
_cell.length_b   1.000
_cell.length_c   1.000
_cell.angle_alpha   90.00
_cell.angle_beta   90.00
_cell.angle_gamma   90.00
#
_symmetry.space_group_name_H-M   'P 1'
#
loop_
_entity.id
_entity.type
_entity.pdbx_description
1 polymer ?
#
loop_
_entity_poly.entity_id
_entity_poly.type
_entity_poly.pdbx_seq_one_letter_code
_entity_poly.pdbx_strand_id
1 'polypeptide(L)' 'MITTMFRWGVILGVVGFVGGFIGPLIFTPEANQGPLLGIFITGPLGFVLGLVVGLVLSLRRRRY' A
#
# COMPACT_ATOMS: atom_id res chain seq x y z
N MET A 1 2.03 -13.12 -13.77
CA MET A 1 0.99 -13.12 -12.71
C MET A 1 1.61 -12.73 -11.38
N ILE A 2 2.46 -13.57 -10.79
CA ILE A 2 3.13 -13.29 -9.50
C ILE A 2 3.93 -11.98 -9.55
N THR A 3 4.74 -11.77 -10.60
CA THR A 3 5.49 -10.51 -10.79
C THR A 3 4.59 -9.28 -10.82
N THR A 4 3.44 -9.38 -11.48
CA THR A 4 2.44 -8.30 -11.56
C THR A 4 1.83 -8.03 -10.20
N MET A 5 1.43 -9.08 -9.47
CA MET A 5 0.91 -8.98 -8.10
C MET A 5 1.91 -8.29 -7.18
N PHE A 6 3.16 -8.75 -7.17
CA PHE A 6 4.20 -8.21 -6.30
C PHE A 6 4.54 -6.75 -6.65
N ARG A 7 4.60 -6.41 -7.95
CA ARG A 7 4.82 -5.04 -8.40
C ARG A 7 3.75 -4.10 -7.86
N TRP A 8 2.48 -4.48 -7.99
CA TRP A 8 1.37 -3.66 -7.47
C TRP A 8 1.33 -3.65 -5.94
N GLY A 9 1.65 -4.77 -5.29
CA GLY A 9 1.83 -4.86 -3.84
C GLY A 9 2.84 -3.84 -3.34
N VAL A 10 4.04 -3.82 -3.90
CA VAL A 10 5.08 -2.87 -3.50
C VAL A 10 4.66 -1.43 -3.78
N ILE A 11 4.10 -1.13 -4.97
CA ILE A 11 3.68 0.24 -5.32
C ILE A 11 2.62 0.75 -4.33
N LEU A 12 1.53 0.02 -4.12
CA LEU A 12 0.46 0.49 -3.23
C LEU A 12 0.86 0.42 -1.77
N GLY A 13 1.70 -0.54 -1.38
CA GLY A 13 2.26 -0.61 -0.02
C GLY A 13 3.16 0.59 0.31
N VAL A 14 4.03 0.99 -0.61
CA VAL A 14 4.87 2.19 -0.41
C VAL A 14 4.03 3.46 -0.39
N VAL A 15 3.04 3.60 -1.29
CA VAL A 15 2.13 4.76 -1.29
C VAL A 15 1.36 4.85 0.02
N GLY A 16 0.79 3.72 0.49
CA GLY A 16 0.08 3.65 1.77
C GLY A 16 1.00 3.98 2.95
N PHE A 17 2.19 3.38 3.00
CA PHE A 17 3.19 3.64 4.02
C PHE A 17 3.58 5.12 4.06
N VAL A 18 3.95 5.71 2.93
CA VAL A 18 4.35 7.13 2.86
C VAL A 18 3.20 8.03 3.32
N GLY A 19 1.97 7.77 2.86
CA GLY A 19 0.80 8.53 3.27
C GLY A 19 0.51 8.45 4.77
N GLY A 20 0.50 7.25 5.35
CA GLY A 20 0.23 7.07 6.78
C GLY A 20 1.43 7.35 7.69
N PHE A 21 2.65 7.39 7.16
CA PHE A 21 3.84 7.77 7.90
C PHE A 21 3.99 9.30 7.94
N ILE A 22 3.92 9.95 6.77
CA ILE A 22 4.13 11.39 6.64
C ILE A 22 2.87 12.17 7.00
N GLY A 23 1.67 11.67 6.67
CA GLY A 23 0.41 12.37 6.94
C GLY A 23 0.28 12.83 8.39
N PRO A 24 0.42 11.94 9.39
CA PRO A 24 0.36 12.33 10.80
C PRO A 24 1.46 13.33 11.22
N LEU A 25 2.64 13.28 10.61
CA LEU A 25 3.71 14.26 10.88
C LEU A 25 3.34 15.68 10.44
N ILE A 26 2.46 15.81 9.44
CA ILE A 26 2.01 17.10 8.91
C ILE A 26 0.71 17.57 9.59
N PHE A 27 -0.27 16.67 9.71
CA PHE A 27 -1.64 17.04 10.09
C PHE A 27 -1.94 16.87 11.58
N THR A 28 -1.18 16.02 12.29
CA THR A 28 -1.34 15.76 13.73
C THR A 28 0.03 15.61 14.41
N PRO A 29 0.91 16.62 14.32
CA PRO A 29 2.30 16.53 14.79
C PRO A 29 2.43 16.27 16.30
N GLU A 30 1.40 16.57 17.08
CA GLU A 30 1.30 16.28 18.51
C GLU A 30 1.10 14.79 18.82
N ALA A 31 0.72 13.98 17.82
CA ALA A 31 0.60 12.54 17.99
C ALA A 31 1.99 11.89 18.03
N ASN A 32 2.48 11.58 19.24
CA ASN A 32 3.79 10.96 19.49
C ASN A 32 4.06 9.66 18.69
N GLN A 33 3.02 9.00 18.19
CA GLN A 33 3.10 7.76 17.44
C GLN A 33 2.45 7.84 16.06
N GLY A 34 2.28 9.05 15.51
CA GLY A 34 1.70 9.27 14.19
C GLY A 34 2.24 8.32 13.10
N PRO A 35 3.57 8.16 12.96
CA PRO A 35 4.16 7.28 11.95
C PRO A 35 3.78 5.79 12.04
N LEU A 36 3.29 5.31 13.19
CA LEU A 36 2.86 3.92 13.35
C LEU A 36 1.66 3.56 12.46
N LEU A 37 0.84 4.55 12.08
CA LEU A 37 -0.23 4.39 11.10
C LEU A 37 0.32 3.94 9.73
N GLY A 38 1.45 4.51 9.32
CA GLY A 38 2.22 4.13 8.14
C GLY A 38 2.71 2.68 8.21
N ILE A 39 3.36 2.35 9.32
CA ILE A 39 4.07 1.08 9.54
C ILE A 39 3.11 -0.10 9.69
N PHE A 40 2.10 0.01 10.55
CA PHE A 40 1.28 -1.14 10.94
C PHE A 40 -0.04 -1.27 10.18
N ILE A 41 -0.53 -0.19 9.57
CA ILE A 41 -1.87 -0.18 8.97
C ILE A 41 -1.79 0.14 7.49
N THR A 42 -1.50 1.39 7.12
CA THR A 42 -1.67 1.89 5.75
C THR A 42 -0.67 1.27 4.76
N GLY A 43 0.58 1.04 5.18
CA GLY A 43 1.57 0.30 4.39
C GLY A 43 1.18 -1.15 4.12
N PRO A 44 0.98 -1.98 5.17
CA PRO A 44 0.52 -3.36 5.01
C PRO A 44 -0.80 -3.48 4.24
N LEU A 45 -1.79 -2.63 4.53
CA LEU A 45 -3.07 -2.62 3.83
C LEU A 45 -2.88 -2.26 2.34
N GLY A 46 -2.07 -1.24 2.04
CA GLY A 46 -1.70 -0.89 0.67
C GLY A 46 -1.05 -2.06 -0.07
N PHE A 47 -0.16 -2.81 0.59
CA PHE A 47 0.47 -3.99 0.01
C PHE A 47 -0.55 -5.08 -0.33
N VAL A 48 -1.44 -5.41 0.61
CA VAL A 48 -2.50 -6.41 0.39
C VAL A 48 -3.43 -5.98 -0.76
N LEU A 49 -3.86 -4.72 -0.78
CA LEU A 49 -4.66 -4.16 -1.86
C LEU A 49 -3.92 -4.25 -3.20
N GLY A 50 -2.62 -3.97 -3.22
CA GLY A 50 -1.78 -4.09 -4.41
C GLY A 50 -1.69 -5.53 -4.94
N LEU A 51 -1.59 -6.52 -4.06
CA LEU A 51 -1.64 -7.93 -4.47
C LEU A 51 -2.97 -8.27 -5.15
N VAL A 52 -4.09 -7.80 -4.59
CA VAL A 52 -5.43 -8.00 -5.17
C VAL A 52 -5.55 -7.31 -6.53
N VAL A 53 -5.12 -6.05 -6.64
CA VAL A 53 -5.11 -5.30 -7.91
C VAL A 53 -4.28 -6.03 -8.97
N GLY A 54 -3.07 -6.46 -8.63
CA GLY A 54 -2.21 -7.17 -9.58
C GLY A 54 -2.74 -8.54 -9.97
N LEU A 55 -3.49 -9.22 -9.10
CA LEU A 55 -4.21 -10.46 -9.43
C LEU A 55 -5.33 -10.17 -10.44
N VAL A 56 -6.21 -9.21 -10.15
CA VAL A 56 -7.32 -8.83 -11.04
C VAL A 56 -6.81 -8.43 -12.42
N LEU A 57 -5.75 -7.61 -12.49
CA LEU A 57 -5.14 -7.20 -13.77
C LEU A 57 -4.51 -8.38 -14.52
N SER A 58 -3.88 -9.32 -13.81
CA SER A 58 -3.32 -10.52 -14.43
C SER A 58 -4.41 -11.43 -15.01
N LEU A 59 -5.54 -11.56 -14.31
CA LEU A 59 -6.68 -12.35 -14.78
C LEU A 59 -7.36 -11.71 -16.00
N ARG A 60 -7.53 -10.38 -15.99
CA ARG A 60 -8.09 -9.64 -17.14
C ARG A 60 -7.22 -9.77 -18.39
N ARG A 61 -5.89 -9.73 -18.24
CA ARG A 61 -4.96 -9.86 -19.36
C ARG A 61 -4.88 -11.27 -19.96
N ARG A 62 -5.33 -12.31 -19.23
CA ARG A 62 -5.40 -13.69 -19.76
C ARG A 62 -6.68 -13.97 -20.57
N ARG A 63 -7.67 -13.07 -20.50
CA ARG A 63 -8.99 -13.26 -21.10
C ARG A 63 -9.09 -12.72 -22.54
N TYR A 64 -8.04 -12.03 -22.99
CA TYR A 64 -7.81 -11.53 -24.35
C TYR A 64 -6.47 -12.11 -24.84
#